data_AF-A0A8K1FFI2-F1
#
_entry.id   AF-A0A8K1FFI2-F1
#
_cell.length_a   1.000
_cell.length_b   1.000
_cell.length_c   1.000
_cell.angle_alpha   90.00
_cell.angle_beta   90.00
_cell.angle_gamma   90.00
#
_symmetry.space_group_name_H-M   'P 1'
#
loop_
_entity.id
_entity.type
_entity.pdbx_description
1 polymer ?
#
loop_
_entity_poly.entity_id
_entity_poly.type
_entity_poly.pdbx_seq_one_letter_code
_entity_poly.pdbx_strand_id
1 'polypeptide(L)'
;MFQQLTGDPSKLDPEIVKDKYERLKNDILRCNKLVLKFKEAILDRLHTKVGNDPFFDREVSCIVDFVKQVDDYVNTDVNESNLIYTYQALKDSFAVEEYLKVCKALRVGEDCIKDRCALSDRFIKRAVGEDFYVFDFAKINFKHLFTHILEENFPEKEEFEGCKQYILVMCNMLYITTQDIYTIVTTPDVDIDKLSELIIKAISAAKKQVPRCDKAFRLIENSVDMLKNGMSSYYKDFVASGNPAVIFENFINDISNDLHIDTPTLNQFRRIIFHFRKQANAMPKKSEKLEGVFTTLDKIMEIMDNETAGGEKNNTNA
;
A
#
# COMPACT_ATOMS: atom_id res chain seq x y z
N MET A 1 14.60 -9.70 -18.95
CA MET A 1 14.30 -8.42 -18.27
C MET A 1 12.88 -8.38 -17.75
N PHE A 2 11.86 -8.30 -18.61
CA PHE A 2 10.46 -8.21 -18.16
C PHE A 2 9.95 -9.43 -17.39
N GLN A 3 10.45 -10.64 -17.67
CA GLN A 3 10.13 -11.83 -16.85
C GLN A 3 10.73 -11.83 -15.43
N GLN A 4 11.68 -10.93 -15.12
CA GLN A 4 12.15 -10.70 -13.73
C GLN A 4 11.31 -9.60 -13.07
N LEU A 5 10.67 -8.73 -13.86
CA LEU A 5 9.77 -7.68 -13.40
C LEU A 5 8.39 -8.23 -13.01
N THR A 6 7.98 -9.38 -13.55
CA THR A 6 6.63 -9.96 -13.35
C THR A 6 6.37 -10.59 -11.98
N GLY A 7 7.30 -10.51 -11.01
CA GLY A 7 7.13 -11.13 -9.70
C GLY A 7 7.00 -12.66 -9.74
N ASP A 8 7.62 -13.31 -10.75
CA ASP A 8 7.62 -14.76 -10.89
C ASP A 8 8.26 -15.39 -9.62
N PRO A 9 7.52 -16.21 -8.85
CA PRO A 9 8.01 -16.80 -7.61
C PRO A 9 9.32 -17.58 -7.80
N SER A 10 9.55 -18.12 -9.00
CA SER A 10 10.76 -18.89 -9.34
C SER A 10 12.03 -18.05 -9.52
N LYS A 11 11.91 -16.71 -9.49
CA LYS A 11 13.02 -15.77 -9.73
C LYS A 11 13.21 -14.74 -8.61
N LEU A 12 12.48 -14.87 -7.51
CA LEU A 12 12.64 -14.02 -6.34
C LEU A 12 13.94 -14.38 -5.62
N ASP A 13 14.65 -13.36 -5.15
CA ASP A 13 15.86 -13.53 -4.35
C ASP A 13 15.46 -14.00 -2.93
N PRO A 14 15.84 -15.23 -2.51
CA PRO A 14 15.43 -15.77 -1.22
C PRO A 14 15.87 -14.90 -0.03
N GLU A 15 17.00 -14.17 -0.14
CA GLU A 15 17.47 -13.31 0.95
C GLU A 15 16.56 -12.07 1.13
N ILE A 16 16.13 -11.46 0.03
CA ILE A 16 15.21 -10.32 0.04
C ILE A 16 13.83 -10.74 0.56
N VAL A 17 13.35 -11.90 0.10
CA VAL A 17 12.08 -12.46 0.56
C VAL A 17 12.14 -12.81 2.04
N LYS A 18 13.27 -13.34 2.53
CA LYS A 18 13.45 -13.69 3.94
C LYS A 18 13.33 -12.47 4.84
N ASP A 19 14.03 -11.38 4.53
CA ASP A 19 13.94 -10.14 5.33
C ASP A 19 12.51 -9.60 5.37
N LYS A 20 11.85 -9.51 4.22
CA LYS A 20 10.46 -9.03 4.14
C LYS A 20 9.48 -9.94 4.86
N TYR A 21 9.65 -11.26 4.75
CA TYR A 21 8.83 -12.24 5.44
C TYR A 21 8.95 -12.09 6.96
N GLU A 22 10.17 -12.02 7.49
CA GLU A 22 10.41 -11.86 8.92
C GLU A 22 9.84 -10.53 9.44
N ARG A 23 10.04 -9.44 8.70
CA ARG A 23 9.45 -8.13 9.05
C ARG A 23 7.93 -8.18 9.06
N LEU A 24 7.31 -8.70 7.99
CA LEU A 24 5.85 -8.82 7.89
C LEU A 24 5.27 -9.67 9.01
N LYS A 25 5.89 -10.83 9.29
CA LYS A 25 5.51 -11.72 10.39
C LYS A 25 5.61 -10.99 11.75
N ASN A 26 6.72 -10.33 12.01
CA ASN A 26 6.94 -9.62 13.28
C ASN A 26 5.95 -8.46 13.47
N ASP A 27 5.63 -7.72 12.41
CA ASP A 27 4.65 -6.63 12.47
C ASP A 27 3.22 -7.14 12.73
N ILE A 28 2.83 -8.26 12.11
CA ILE A 28 1.54 -8.92 12.38
C ILE A 28 1.46 -9.35 13.86
N LEU A 29 2.50 -10.04 14.36
CA LEU A 29 2.56 -10.48 15.77
C LEU A 29 2.56 -9.29 16.74
N ARG A 30 3.22 -8.19 16.36
CA ARG A 30 3.20 -6.95 17.14
C ARG A 30 1.81 -6.34 17.19
N CYS A 31 1.07 -6.34 16.07
CA CYS A 31 -0.31 -5.88 16.06
C CYS A 31 -1.20 -6.75 16.96
N ASN A 32 -1.10 -8.08 16.86
CA ASN A 32 -1.81 -9.03 17.74
C ASN A 32 -1.55 -8.71 19.22
N LYS A 33 -0.28 -8.50 19.59
CA LYS A 33 0.10 -8.13 20.96
C LYS A 33 -0.47 -6.78 21.40
N LEU A 34 -0.52 -5.77 20.53
CA LEU A 34 -1.11 -4.47 20.84
C LEU A 34 -2.62 -4.58 21.05
N VAL A 35 -3.30 -5.36 20.21
CA VAL A 35 -4.74 -5.60 20.30
C VAL A 35 -5.09 -6.34 21.61
N LEU A 36 -4.35 -7.39 21.97
CA LEU A 36 -4.56 -8.10 23.24
C LEU A 36 -4.28 -7.21 24.46
N LYS A 37 -3.22 -6.40 24.41
CA LYS A 37 -2.92 -5.44 25.49
C LYS A 37 -4.01 -4.37 25.62
N PHE A 38 -4.62 -3.94 24.52
CA PHE A 38 -5.77 -3.04 24.56
C PHE A 38 -6.97 -3.69 25.26
N LYS A 39 -7.25 -4.96 24.94
CA LYS A 39 -8.28 -5.73 25.66
C LYS A 39 -8.00 -5.76 27.16
N GLU A 40 -6.81 -6.20 27.56
CA GLU A 40 -6.42 -6.33 28.97
C GLU A 40 -6.44 -4.99 29.73
N ALA A 41 -5.90 -3.93 29.11
CA ALA A 41 -5.70 -2.64 29.78
C ALA A 41 -6.95 -1.75 29.81
N ILE A 42 -7.87 -1.95 28.86
CA ILE A 42 -9.07 -1.12 28.70
C ILE A 42 -10.34 -1.97 28.80
N LEU A 43 -10.56 -2.89 27.86
CA LEU A 43 -11.86 -3.56 27.68
C LEU A 43 -12.25 -4.43 28.88
N ASP A 44 -11.31 -5.19 29.43
CA ASP A 44 -11.55 -6.07 30.58
C ASP A 44 -11.86 -5.29 31.87
N ARG A 45 -11.57 -3.98 31.90
CA ARG A 45 -11.82 -3.09 33.05
C ARG A 45 -13.14 -2.32 32.95
N LEU A 46 -13.89 -2.49 31.86
CA LEU A 46 -15.20 -1.85 31.67
C LEU A 46 -16.29 -2.62 32.42
N HIS A 47 -16.30 -2.52 33.75
CA HIS A 47 -17.19 -3.26 34.64
C HIS A 47 -18.70 -3.05 34.37
N THR A 48 -19.08 -1.91 33.80
CA THR A 48 -20.48 -1.66 33.38
C THR A 48 -20.88 -2.45 32.12
N LYS A 49 -19.90 -2.99 31.38
CA LYS A 49 -20.09 -3.74 30.13
C LYS A 49 -19.79 -5.23 30.30
N VAL A 50 -18.61 -5.57 30.82
CA VAL A 50 -18.14 -6.96 30.94
C VAL A 50 -19.12 -7.80 31.75
N GLY A 51 -19.65 -8.87 31.15
CA GLY A 51 -20.63 -9.77 31.77
C GLY A 51 -22.05 -9.21 31.93
N ASN A 52 -22.25 -7.92 31.62
CA ASN A 52 -23.53 -7.22 31.73
C ASN A 52 -24.14 -6.90 30.36
N ASP A 53 -23.30 -6.78 29.33
CA ASP A 53 -23.67 -6.50 27.94
C ASP A 53 -23.20 -7.67 27.04
N PRO A 54 -24.10 -8.60 26.69
CA PRO A 54 -23.75 -9.75 25.86
C PRO A 54 -23.26 -9.38 24.46
N PHE A 55 -23.63 -8.20 23.96
CA PHE A 55 -23.14 -7.72 22.67
C PHE A 55 -21.68 -7.30 22.79
N PHE A 56 -21.34 -6.51 23.81
CA PHE A 56 -19.96 -6.14 24.10
C PHE A 56 -19.07 -7.37 24.36
N ASP A 57 -19.53 -8.33 25.16
CA ASP A 57 -18.75 -9.56 25.45
C ASP A 57 -18.45 -10.36 24.17
N ARG A 58 -19.40 -10.38 23.22
CA ARG A 58 -19.21 -10.97 21.90
C ARG A 58 -18.16 -10.22 21.09
N GLU A 59 -18.22 -8.89 21.04
CA GLU A 59 -17.23 -8.05 20.36
C GLU A 59 -15.81 -8.27 20.91
N VAL A 60 -15.67 -8.35 22.23
CA VAL A 60 -14.40 -8.65 22.90
C VAL A 60 -13.92 -10.07 22.58
N SER A 61 -14.82 -11.04 22.49
CA SER A 61 -14.47 -12.42 22.12
C SER A 61 -13.99 -12.51 20.67
N CYS A 62 -14.59 -11.75 19.75
CA CYS A 62 -14.12 -11.65 18.36
C CYS A 62 -12.67 -11.15 18.26
N ILE A 63 -12.20 -10.32 19.21
CA ILE A 63 -10.78 -9.93 19.28
C ILE A 63 -9.90 -11.15 19.56
N VAL A 64 -10.25 -11.93 20.58
CA VAL A 64 -9.45 -13.08 21.02
C VAL A 64 -9.42 -14.15 19.93
N ASP A 65 -10.58 -14.43 19.34
CA ASP A 65 -10.72 -15.41 18.27
C ASP A 65 -9.91 -15.01 17.02
N PHE A 66 -9.98 -13.74 16.61
CA PHE A 66 -9.19 -13.23 15.50
C PHE A 66 -7.68 -13.35 15.78
N VAL A 67 -7.21 -12.86 16.92
CA VAL A 67 -5.78 -12.91 17.26
C VAL A 67 -5.28 -14.35 17.29
N LYS A 68 -6.04 -15.26 17.91
CA LYS A 68 -5.69 -16.68 17.94
C LYS A 68 -5.61 -17.28 16.54
N GLN A 69 -6.61 -17.01 15.69
CA GLN A 69 -6.62 -17.49 14.31
C GLN A 69 -5.41 -16.98 13.52
N VAL A 70 -5.02 -15.71 13.71
CA VAL A 70 -3.83 -15.13 13.08
C VAL A 70 -2.56 -15.76 13.61
N ASP A 71 -2.41 -15.91 14.93
CA ASP A 71 -1.23 -16.54 15.53
C ASP A 71 -1.04 -17.98 15.04
N ASP A 72 -2.12 -18.77 14.99
CA ASP A 72 -2.11 -20.13 14.48
C ASP A 72 -1.68 -20.18 13.00
N TYR A 73 -2.07 -19.19 12.19
CA TYR A 73 -1.69 -19.08 10.78
C TYR A 73 -0.21 -18.67 10.59
N VAL A 74 0.24 -17.65 11.32
CA VAL A 74 1.56 -17.02 11.15
C VAL A 74 2.69 -17.86 11.75
N ASN A 75 2.38 -18.74 12.70
CA ASN A 75 3.35 -19.62 13.36
C ASN A 75 3.61 -20.93 12.61
N THR A 76 3.25 -21.01 11.32
CA THR A 76 3.59 -22.14 10.45
C THR A 76 5.12 -22.26 10.28
N ASP A 77 5.65 -23.49 10.25
CA ASP A 77 7.07 -23.77 10.05
C ASP A 77 7.54 -23.32 8.66
N VAL A 78 8.53 -22.42 8.64
CA VAL A 78 9.14 -21.89 7.42
C VAL A 78 10.60 -22.31 7.32
N ASN A 79 10.96 -22.82 6.15
CA ASN A 79 12.30 -23.22 5.77
C ASN A 79 12.62 -22.70 4.36
N GLU A 80 13.83 -22.92 3.88
CA GLU A 80 14.29 -22.40 2.59
C GLU A 80 13.46 -22.91 1.39
N SER A 81 12.85 -24.11 1.49
CA SER A 81 12.12 -24.69 0.37
C SER A 81 10.68 -24.20 0.26
N ASN A 82 10.09 -23.68 1.35
CA ASN A 82 8.73 -23.15 1.36
C ASN A 82 8.63 -21.63 1.58
N LEU A 83 9.74 -20.94 1.90
CA LEU A 83 9.78 -19.51 2.23
C LEU A 83 9.01 -18.62 1.24
N ILE A 84 9.29 -18.75 -0.05
CA ILE A 84 8.69 -17.88 -1.08
C ILE A 84 7.17 -18.09 -1.14
N TYR A 85 6.73 -19.34 -1.13
CA TYR A 85 5.32 -19.68 -1.15
C TYR A 85 4.61 -19.20 0.11
N THR A 86 5.20 -19.43 1.29
CA THR A 86 4.62 -19.00 2.56
C THR A 86 4.56 -17.48 2.66
N TYR A 87 5.57 -16.77 2.19
CA TYR A 87 5.56 -15.31 2.14
C TYR A 87 4.44 -14.76 1.24
N GLN A 88 4.30 -15.31 0.04
CA GLN A 88 3.22 -14.90 -0.88
C GLN A 88 1.84 -15.21 -0.28
N ALA A 89 1.66 -16.39 0.32
CA ALA A 89 0.44 -16.74 1.02
C ALA A 89 0.15 -15.78 2.19
N LEU A 90 1.18 -15.39 2.95
CA LEU A 90 1.05 -14.43 4.06
C LEU A 90 0.64 -13.04 3.57
N LYS A 91 1.20 -12.55 2.44
CA LYS A 91 0.79 -11.27 1.83
C LYS A 91 -0.68 -11.24 1.45
N ASP A 92 -1.19 -12.36 0.92
CA ASP A 92 -2.57 -12.52 0.47
C ASP A 92 -3.49 -13.04 1.60
N SER A 93 -3.01 -13.07 2.85
CA SER A 93 -3.75 -13.64 3.97
C SER A 93 -4.81 -12.69 4.54
N PHE A 94 -5.83 -13.28 5.17
CA PHE A 94 -6.85 -12.54 5.90
C PHE A 94 -6.26 -11.63 7.00
N ALA A 95 -5.13 -12.03 7.60
CA ALA A 95 -4.46 -11.24 8.63
C ALA A 95 -3.95 -9.91 8.07
N VAL A 96 -3.27 -9.95 6.91
CA VAL A 96 -2.80 -8.74 6.23
C VAL A 96 -3.99 -7.89 5.80
N GLU A 97 -5.03 -8.49 5.22
CA GLU A 97 -6.22 -7.77 4.79
C GLU A 97 -6.85 -6.96 5.94
N GLU A 98 -7.07 -7.59 7.10
CA GLU A 98 -7.63 -6.92 8.28
C GLU A 98 -6.70 -5.82 8.80
N TYR A 99 -5.40 -6.04 8.85
CA TYR A 99 -4.45 -4.99 9.29
C TYR A 99 -4.33 -3.83 8.31
N LEU A 100 -4.57 -4.05 7.01
CA LEU A 100 -4.70 -2.96 6.04
C LEU A 100 -5.99 -2.16 6.26
N LYS A 101 -7.10 -2.79 6.68
CA LYS A 101 -8.32 -2.08 7.08
C LYS A 101 -8.08 -1.22 8.32
N VAL A 102 -7.37 -1.74 9.32
CA VAL A 102 -6.92 -0.97 10.50
C VAL A 102 -6.07 0.23 10.07
N CYS A 103 -5.09 0.01 9.19
CA CYS A 103 -4.25 1.08 8.64
C CYS A 103 -5.09 2.19 7.99
N LYS A 104 -6.05 1.80 7.15
CA LYS A 104 -6.97 2.71 6.45
C LYS A 104 -7.84 3.50 7.44
N ALA A 105 -8.41 2.84 8.45
CA ALA A 105 -9.23 3.49 9.47
C ALA A 105 -8.44 4.55 10.26
N LEU A 106 -7.20 4.22 10.64
CA LEU A 106 -6.32 5.12 11.40
C LEU A 106 -5.72 6.24 10.55
N ARG A 107 -5.54 6.04 9.24
CA ARG A 107 -4.99 7.04 8.32
C ARG A 107 -5.80 8.34 8.31
N VAL A 108 -7.11 8.29 8.58
CA VAL A 108 -7.97 9.48 8.69
C VAL A 108 -7.49 10.44 9.80
N GLY A 109 -6.81 9.90 10.82
CA GLY A 109 -6.24 10.66 11.94
C GLY A 109 -4.71 10.76 11.92
N GLU A 110 -4.06 10.57 10.78
CA GLU A 110 -2.59 10.55 10.67
C GLU A 110 -1.94 11.79 11.31
N ASP A 111 -2.52 12.97 11.10
CA ASP A 111 -2.05 14.23 11.68
C ASP A 111 -2.05 14.25 13.22
N CYS A 112 -2.89 13.42 13.84
CA CYS A 112 -3.08 13.33 15.28
C CYS A 112 -2.34 12.15 15.94
N ILE A 113 -1.92 11.14 15.18
CA ILE A 113 -1.37 9.89 15.74
C ILE A 113 -0.03 9.47 15.15
N LYS A 114 0.52 10.17 14.15
CA LYS A 114 1.82 9.81 13.57
C LYS A 114 2.99 10.18 14.49
N ASP A 115 2.95 11.37 15.08
CA ASP A 115 3.97 11.82 16.03
C ASP A 115 3.60 11.43 17.47
N ARG A 116 4.43 10.58 18.09
CA ARG A 116 4.23 10.11 19.46
C ARG A 116 4.31 11.23 20.49
N CYS A 117 5.01 12.33 20.19
CA CYS A 117 5.13 13.47 21.09
C CYS A 117 3.94 14.43 21.02
N ALA A 118 3.08 14.30 20.00
CA ALA A 118 1.99 15.24 19.70
C ALA A 118 0.65 14.52 19.46
N LEU A 119 0.35 13.52 20.29
CA LEU A 119 -0.89 12.73 20.17
C LEU A 119 -2.14 13.57 20.48
N SER A 120 -3.21 13.36 19.73
CA SER A 120 -4.49 14.05 19.92
C SER A 120 -5.71 13.16 19.65
N ASP A 121 -6.78 13.33 20.43
CA ASP A 121 -8.07 12.62 20.27
C ASP A 121 -9.01 13.26 19.23
N ARG A 122 -8.54 14.33 18.59
CA ARG A 122 -9.27 15.12 17.62
C ARG A 122 -9.81 14.30 16.45
N PHE A 123 -9.07 13.29 15.98
CA PHE A 123 -9.53 12.43 14.89
C PHE A 123 -10.75 11.57 15.28
N ILE A 124 -10.81 11.11 16.54
CA ILE A 124 -11.97 10.35 17.07
C ILE A 124 -13.20 11.27 17.15
N LYS A 125 -13.01 12.50 17.63
CA LYS A 125 -14.09 13.50 17.74
C LYS A 125 -14.61 13.96 16.37
N ARG A 126 -13.73 14.07 15.38
CA ARG A 126 -14.05 14.49 14.00
C ARG A 126 -14.68 13.38 13.15
N ALA A 127 -14.58 12.12 13.55
CA ALA A 127 -15.18 11.01 12.82
C ALA A 127 -16.67 11.31 12.56
N VAL A 128 -17.08 11.24 11.29
CA VAL A 128 -18.44 11.56 10.86
C VAL A 128 -19.39 10.45 11.32
N GLY A 129 -20.55 10.82 11.84
CA GLY A 129 -21.52 9.87 12.39
C GLY A 129 -21.25 9.52 13.86
N GLU A 130 -21.99 8.56 14.39
CA GLU A 130 -21.82 8.09 15.79
C GLU A 130 -20.79 6.95 15.90
N ASP A 131 -20.36 6.39 14.77
CA ASP A 131 -19.55 5.19 14.72
C ASP A 131 -18.13 5.46 14.22
N PHE A 132 -17.16 4.90 14.93
CA PHE A 132 -15.78 4.81 14.48
C PHE A 132 -15.21 3.45 14.86
N TYR A 133 -14.97 2.60 13.87
CA TYR A 133 -14.44 1.26 14.08
C TYR A 133 -12.99 1.19 13.59
N VAL A 134 -12.06 0.93 14.52
CA VAL A 134 -10.66 0.63 14.17
C VAL A 134 -10.51 -0.84 13.80
N PHE A 135 -11.20 -1.72 14.52
CA PHE A 135 -11.17 -3.17 14.31
C PHE A 135 -12.48 -3.64 13.67
N ASP A 136 -12.50 -3.79 12.34
CA ASP A 136 -13.69 -4.25 11.62
C ASP A 136 -14.14 -5.65 12.04
N PHE A 137 -13.21 -6.52 12.43
CA PHE A 137 -13.50 -7.88 12.91
C PHE A 137 -14.17 -7.95 14.28
N ALA A 138 -14.05 -6.90 15.12
CA ALA A 138 -14.60 -6.87 16.47
C ALA A 138 -15.74 -5.86 16.65
N LYS A 139 -15.90 -4.90 15.73
CA LYS A 139 -16.96 -3.87 15.74
C LYS A 139 -17.09 -3.02 17.01
N ILE A 140 -16.05 -2.95 17.83
CA ILE A 140 -15.98 -2.02 18.96
C ILE A 140 -16.00 -0.58 18.46
N ASN A 141 -17.03 0.20 18.84
CA ASN A 141 -17.14 1.62 18.49
C ASN A 141 -16.17 2.46 19.36
N PHE A 142 -15.04 2.85 18.78
CA PHE A 142 -14.02 3.67 19.44
C PHE A 142 -14.52 5.06 19.80
N LYS A 143 -15.44 5.64 19.02
CA LYS A 143 -16.01 6.96 19.33
C LYS A 143 -16.82 6.88 20.61
N HIS A 144 -17.77 5.94 20.67
CA HIS A 144 -18.61 5.73 21.85
C HIS A 144 -17.81 5.28 23.08
N LEU A 145 -16.80 4.41 22.89
CA LEU A 145 -15.86 4.03 23.93
C LEU A 145 -15.19 5.27 24.54
N PHE A 146 -14.62 6.14 23.70
CA PHE A 146 -13.81 7.27 24.14
C PHE A 146 -14.62 8.44 24.72
N THR A 147 -15.87 8.62 24.30
CA THR A 147 -16.71 9.74 24.73
C THR A 147 -17.70 9.41 25.85
N HIS A 148 -18.10 8.14 26.02
CA HIS A 148 -19.11 7.76 27.01
C HIS A 148 -18.65 6.62 27.92
N ILE A 149 -18.27 5.48 27.35
CA ILE A 149 -18.03 4.27 28.15
C ILE A 149 -16.85 4.47 29.11
N LEU A 150 -15.76 5.12 28.68
CA LEU A 150 -14.63 5.38 29.58
C LEU A 150 -15.02 6.24 30.78
N GLU A 151 -15.86 7.27 30.59
CA GLU A 151 -16.25 8.17 31.69
C GLU A 151 -17.15 7.46 32.70
N GLU A 152 -18.03 6.58 32.22
CA GLU A 152 -18.89 5.75 33.07
C GLU A 152 -18.10 4.75 33.93
N ASN A 153 -16.99 4.22 33.41
CA ASN A 153 -16.21 3.17 34.08
C ASN A 153 -15.02 3.70 34.89
N PHE A 154 -14.53 4.90 34.57
CA PHE A 154 -13.38 5.52 35.23
C PHE A 154 -13.75 6.95 35.66
N PRO A 155 -14.51 7.12 36.76
CA PRO A 155 -14.98 8.45 37.18
C PRO A 155 -13.85 9.33 37.73
N GLU A 156 -12.73 8.73 38.14
CA GLU A 156 -11.55 9.47 38.57
C GLU A 156 -10.84 10.10 37.36
N LYS A 157 -10.73 11.43 37.38
CA LYS A 157 -10.21 12.21 36.25
C LYS A 157 -8.81 11.75 35.79
N GLU A 158 -7.92 11.42 36.71
CA GLU A 158 -6.57 10.98 36.38
C GLU A 158 -6.56 9.62 35.66
N GLU A 159 -7.38 8.67 36.12
CA GLU A 159 -7.51 7.36 35.51
C GLU A 159 -8.16 7.44 34.12
N PHE A 160 -9.22 8.24 33.99
CA PHE A 160 -9.90 8.51 32.72
C PHE A 160 -8.96 9.06 31.65
N GLU A 161 -8.20 10.11 31.98
CA GLU A 161 -7.22 10.70 31.06
C GLU A 161 -6.07 9.73 30.78
N GLY A 162 -5.67 8.91 31.76
CA GLY A 162 -4.73 7.81 31.58
C GLY A 162 -5.19 6.77 30.56
N CYS A 163 -6.45 6.34 30.63
CA CYS A 163 -7.06 5.43 29.66
C CYS A 163 -7.13 6.04 28.25
N LYS A 164 -7.50 7.31 28.14
CA LYS A 164 -7.49 8.03 26.85
C LYS A 164 -6.09 8.09 26.25
N GLN A 165 -5.10 8.48 27.04
CA GLN A 165 -3.71 8.54 26.60
C GLN A 165 -3.20 7.16 26.18
N TYR A 166 -3.57 6.11 26.90
CA TYR A 166 -3.24 4.73 26.54
C TYR A 166 -3.79 4.36 25.16
N ILE A 167 -5.07 4.65 24.90
CA ILE A 167 -5.70 4.40 23.59
C ILE A 167 -4.98 5.18 22.48
N LEU A 168 -4.62 6.44 22.71
CA LEU A 168 -3.88 7.24 21.71
C LEU A 168 -2.49 6.65 21.41
N VAL A 169 -1.75 6.22 22.44
CA VAL A 169 -0.46 5.56 22.27
C VAL A 169 -0.60 4.24 21.52
N MET A 170 -1.65 3.47 21.83
CA MET A 170 -1.96 2.23 21.13
C MET A 170 -2.29 2.47 19.65
N CYS A 171 -3.13 3.48 19.34
CA CYS A 171 -3.44 3.89 17.97
C CYS A 171 -2.19 4.34 17.20
N ASN A 172 -1.27 5.10 17.83
CA ASN A 172 0.02 5.44 17.22
C ASN A 172 0.83 4.19 16.88
N MET A 173 1.01 3.28 17.83
CA MET A 173 1.79 2.06 17.61
C MET A 173 1.16 1.16 16.54
N LEU A 174 -0.17 1.01 16.53
CA LEU A 174 -0.88 0.30 15.47
C LEU A 174 -0.73 0.99 14.12
N TYR A 175 -0.87 2.31 14.05
CA TYR A 175 -0.73 3.06 12.79
C TYR A 175 0.66 2.85 12.19
N ILE A 176 1.72 3.04 12.98
CA ILE A 176 3.10 2.85 12.51
C ILE A 176 3.34 1.41 12.05
N THR A 177 2.89 0.42 12.83
CA THR A 177 3.11 -1.00 12.51
C THR A 177 2.33 -1.42 11.26
N THR A 178 1.05 -1.05 11.17
CA THR A 178 0.21 -1.39 10.00
C THR A 178 0.62 -0.62 8.73
N GLN A 179 1.22 0.57 8.87
CA GLN A 179 1.83 1.29 7.76
C GLN A 179 3.10 0.61 7.25
N ASP A 180 3.89 -0.05 8.12
CA ASP A 180 5.01 -0.89 7.66
C ASP A 180 4.52 -2.14 6.93
N ILE A 181 3.48 -2.81 7.44
CA ILE A 181 2.78 -3.89 6.71
C ILE A 181 2.36 -3.42 5.31
N TYR A 182 1.65 -2.29 5.22
CA TYR A 182 1.26 -1.69 3.93
C TYR A 182 2.48 -1.44 3.01
N THR A 183 3.59 -0.98 3.57
CA THR A 183 4.82 -0.73 2.81
C THR A 183 5.43 -2.04 2.30
N ILE A 184 5.53 -3.06 3.13
CA ILE A 184 6.10 -4.37 2.74
C ILE A 184 5.26 -5.01 1.63
N VAL A 185 3.93 -5.03 1.78
CA VAL A 185 3.04 -5.69 0.80
C VAL A 185 2.96 -4.94 -0.53
N THR A 186 3.10 -3.61 -0.51
CA THR A 186 3.06 -2.77 -1.72
C THR A 186 4.43 -2.51 -2.37
N THR A 187 5.53 -2.90 -1.72
CA THR A 187 6.87 -2.75 -2.30
C THR A 187 7.27 -3.97 -3.13
N PRO A 188 8.05 -3.77 -4.22
CA PRO A 188 8.54 -4.88 -5.03
C PRO A 188 9.36 -5.87 -4.21
N ASP A 189 9.16 -7.16 -4.42
CA ASP A 189 9.97 -8.24 -3.85
C ASP A 189 11.26 -8.47 -4.67
N VAL A 190 11.85 -7.36 -5.12
CA VAL A 190 13.06 -7.35 -5.95
C VAL A 190 14.03 -6.30 -5.43
N ASP A 191 15.29 -6.51 -5.72
CA ASP A 191 16.35 -5.53 -5.48
C ASP A 191 16.16 -4.33 -6.42
N ILE A 192 15.75 -3.19 -5.87
CA ILE A 192 15.49 -1.96 -6.63
C ILE A 192 16.76 -1.47 -7.32
N ASP A 193 17.93 -1.63 -6.71
CA ASP A 193 19.20 -1.21 -7.30
C ASP A 193 19.54 -2.09 -8.51
N LYS A 194 19.47 -3.41 -8.36
CA LYS A 194 19.66 -4.33 -9.50
C LYS A 194 18.61 -4.10 -10.58
N LEU A 195 17.36 -3.83 -10.20
CA LEU A 195 16.29 -3.60 -11.18
C LEU A 195 16.51 -2.30 -11.96
N SER A 196 16.93 -1.24 -11.27
CA SER A 196 17.28 0.03 -11.90
C SER A 196 18.46 -0.15 -12.86
N GLU A 197 19.50 -0.89 -12.47
CA GLU A 197 20.62 -1.22 -13.35
C GLU A 197 20.19 -2.00 -14.61
N LEU A 198 19.28 -2.98 -14.45
CA LEU A 198 18.72 -3.72 -15.57
C LEU A 198 17.97 -2.79 -16.53
N ILE A 199 17.13 -1.91 -16.01
CA ILE A 199 16.40 -0.93 -16.82
C ILE A 199 17.37 -0.02 -17.58
N ILE A 200 18.41 0.49 -16.93
CA ILE A 200 19.44 1.32 -17.57
C ILE A 200 20.12 0.55 -18.71
N LYS A 201 20.52 -0.71 -18.48
CA LYS A 201 21.10 -1.58 -19.52
C LYS A 201 20.13 -1.77 -20.70
N ALA A 202 18.82 -1.88 -20.45
CA ALA A 202 17.80 -1.94 -21.52
C ALA A 202 17.76 -0.65 -22.33
N ILE A 203 17.77 0.50 -21.67
CA ILE A 203 17.70 1.81 -22.32
C ILE A 203 18.96 2.00 -23.18
N SER A 204 20.14 1.69 -22.65
CA SER A 204 21.39 1.73 -23.42
C SER A 204 21.38 0.77 -24.61
N ALA A 205 20.75 -0.39 -24.51
CA ALA A 205 20.55 -1.30 -25.64
C ALA A 205 19.54 -0.74 -26.66
N ALA A 206 18.45 -0.14 -26.19
CA ALA A 206 17.41 0.47 -27.03
C ALA A 206 17.95 1.68 -27.82
N LYS A 207 18.98 2.38 -27.32
CA LYS A 207 19.69 3.44 -28.04
C LYS A 207 20.18 3.00 -29.42
N LYS A 208 20.59 1.72 -29.57
CA LYS A 208 21.01 1.14 -30.85
C LYS A 208 19.83 0.84 -31.78
N GLN A 209 18.62 0.69 -31.24
CA GLN A 209 17.42 0.27 -31.97
C GLN A 209 16.48 1.44 -32.29
N VAL A 210 16.59 2.56 -31.55
CA VAL A 210 15.78 3.76 -31.74
C VAL A 210 16.68 4.92 -32.16
N PRO A 211 17.04 5.03 -33.46
CA PRO A 211 17.95 6.06 -33.94
C PRO A 211 17.35 7.46 -33.86
N ARG A 212 18.21 8.49 -33.80
CA ARG A 212 17.87 9.92 -33.77
C ARG A 212 17.06 10.33 -32.52
N CYS A 213 17.42 9.78 -31.36
CA CYS A 213 16.87 10.16 -30.05
C CYS A 213 17.97 10.53 -29.05
N ASP A 214 19.11 11.04 -29.53
CA ASP A 214 20.33 11.22 -28.74
C ASP A 214 20.17 12.18 -27.56
N LYS A 215 19.32 13.21 -27.67
CA LYS A 215 19.06 14.14 -26.58
C LYS A 215 18.27 13.47 -25.46
N ALA A 216 17.18 12.77 -25.80
CA ALA A 216 16.39 12.04 -24.81
C ALA A 216 17.21 10.94 -24.13
N PHE A 217 18.01 10.17 -24.89
CA PHE A 217 18.87 9.14 -24.28
C PHE A 217 19.93 9.72 -23.34
N ARG A 218 20.52 10.89 -23.65
CA ARG A 218 21.44 11.56 -22.73
C ARG A 218 20.76 12.00 -21.44
N LEU A 219 19.54 12.53 -21.53
CA LEU A 219 18.77 12.92 -20.34
C LEU A 219 18.45 11.70 -19.48
N ILE A 220 18.02 10.61 -20.10
CA ILE A 220 17.75 9.37 -19.37
C ILE A 220 19.01 8.84 -18.68
N GLU A 221 20.15 8.84 -19.38
CA GLU A 221 21.45 8.42 -18.83
C GLU A 221 21.89 9.31 -17.65
N ASN A 222 21.50 10.59 -17.64
CA ASN A 222 21.82 11.53 -16.56
C ASN A 222 20.80 11.53 -15.41
N SER A 223 19.61 10.97 -15.61
CA SER A 223 18.51 10.91 -14.62
C SER A 223 18.42 9.55 -13.92
N VAL A 224 19.52 8.80 -13.86
CA VAL A 224 19.58 7.47 -13.22
C VAL A 224 19.18 7.51 -11.74
N ASP A 225 19.62 8.54 -11.01
CA ASP A 225 19.27 8.68 -9.59
C ASP A 225 17.77 8.95 -9.40
N MET A 226 17.13 9.67 -10.33
CA MET A 226 15.67 9.85 -10.32
C MET A 226 14.96 8.52 -10.54
N LEU A 227 15.45 7.68 -11.47
CA LEU A 227 14.90 6.34 -11.67
C LEU A 227 14.96 5.53 -10.38
N LYS A 228 16.12 5.47 -9.73
CA LYS A 228 16.32 4.71 -8.48
C LYS A 228 15.36 5.18 -7.38
N ASN A 229 15.26 6.50 -7.20
CA ASN A 229 14.43 7.09 -6.15
C ASN A 229 12.92 6.92 -6.44
N GLY A 230 12.51 7.02 -7.70
CA GLY A 230 11.11 6.87 -8.13
C GLY A 230 10.66 5.42 -8.33
N MET A 231 11.59 4.46 -8.38
CA MET A 231 11.32 3.08 -8.81
C MET A 231 10.23 2.38 -7.98
N SER A 232 10.18 2.65 -6.67
CA SER A 232 9.14 2.09 -5.80
C SER A 232 7.73 2.52 -6.24
N SER A 233 7.57 3.78 -6.67
CA SER A 233 6.28 4.29 -7.16
C SER A 233 5.96 3.69 -8.54
N TYR A 234 6.93 3.70 -9.44
CA TYR A 234 6.74 3.18 -10.79
C TYR A 234 6.38 1.69 -10.79
N TYR A 235 6.97 0.93 -9.88
CA TYR A 235 6.67 -0.49 -9.72
C TYR A 235 5.25 -0.71 -9.20
N LYS A 236 4.73 0.12 -8.28
CA LYS A 236 3.34 0.04 -7.82
C LYS A 236 2.37 0.20 -8.99
N ASP A 237 2.61 1.19 -9.85
CA ASP A 237 1.77 1.43 -11.02
C ASP A 237 1.89 0.30 -12.05
N PHE A 238 3.08 -0.29 -12.18
CA PHE A 238 3.29 -1.50 -12.97
C PHE A 238 2.50 -2.70 -12.44
N VAL A 239 2.51 -2.97 -11.12
CA VAL A 239 1.74 -4.07 -10.53
C VAL A 239 0.24 -3.85 -10.72
N ALA A 240 -0.23 -2.62 -10.54
CA ALA A 240 -1.64 -2.26 -10.72
C ALA A 240 -2.09 -2.38 -12.18
N SER A 241 -1.25 -2.00 -13.13
CA SER A 241 -1.57 -1.99 -14.57
C SER A 241 -1.26 -3.31 -15.29
N GLY A 242 -0.35 -4.13 -14.75
CA GLY A 242 0.20 -5.31 -15.41
C GLY A 242 1.00 -4.98 -16.68
N ASN A 243 1.26 -3.70 -16.98
CA ASN A 243 1.93 -3.25 -18.19
C ASN A 243 3.35 -2.80 -17.87
N PRO A 244 4.38 -3.55 -18.30
CA PRO A 244 5.77 -3.19 -18.01
C PRO A 244 6.24 -1.86 -18.62
N ALA A 245 5.52 -1.31 -19.61
CA ALA A 245 5.82 -0.01 -20.18
C ALA A 245 5.56 1.15 -19.19
N VAL A 246 4.68 0.95 -18.19
CA VAL A 246 4.31 2.00 -17.21
C VAL A 246 5.50 2.48 -16.40
N ILE A 247 6.47 1.61 -16.12
CA ILE A 247 7.71 2.00 -15.44
C ILE A 247 8.48 3.04 -16.24
N PHE A 248 8.61 2.82 -17.56
CA PHE A 248 9.31 3.73 -18.45
C PHE A 248 8.53 5.03 -18.67
N GLU A 249 7.20 4.94 -18.74
CA GLU A 249 6.33 6.10 -18.91
C GLU A 249 6.41 7.03 -17.70
N ASN A 250 6.28 6.49 -16.50
CA ASN A 250 6.36 7.29 -15.27
C ASN A 250 7.75 7.91 -15.09
N PHE A 251 8.81 7.15 -15.36
CA PHE A 251 10.16 7.70 -15.31
C PHE A 251 10.38 8.83 -16.31
N ILE A 252 9.95 8.65 -17.56
CA ILE A 252 10.07 9.71 -18.58
C ILE A 252 9.22 10.93 -18.25
N ASN A 253 8.04 10.73 -17.65
CA ASN A 253 7.18 11.82 -17.19
C ASN A 253 7.86 12.61 -16.07
N ASP A 254 8.51 11.95 -15.11
CA ASP A 254 9.23 12.63 -14.03
C ASP A 254 10.41 13.44 -14.56
N ILE A 255 11.20 12.90 -15.50
CA ILE A 255 12.24 13.68 -16.19
C ILE A 255 11.63 14.90 -16.89
N SER A 256 10.46 14.72 -17.53
CA SER A 256 9.79 15.77 -18.29
C SER A 256 9.19 16.89 -17.44
N ASN A 257 8.84 16.57 -16.20
CA ASN A 257 8.26 17.53 -15.25
C ASN A 257 9.35 18.30 -14.48
N ASP A 258 10.45 17.64 -14.10
CA ASP A 258 11.54 18.26 -13.34
C ASP A 258 12.46 19.15 -14.21
N LEU A 259 12.59 18.81 -15.49
CA LEU A 259 13.40 19.54 -16.44
C LEU A 259 12.43 20.17 -17.44
N HIS A 260 12.39 21.49 -17.60
CA HIS A 260 11.57 22.11 -18.65
C HIS A 260 12.06 21.69 -20.06
N ILE A 261 11.51 20.60 -20.59
CA ILE A 261 12.01 19.93 -21.80
C ILE A 261 11.49 20.61 -23.08
N ASP A 262 12.37 20.76 -24.08
CA ASP A 262 11.99 21.27 -25.40
C ASP A 262 11.14 20.27 -26.21
N THR A 263 10.20 20.78 -27.02
CA THR A 263 9.29 19.96 -27.86
C THR A 263 10.00 18.90 -28.72
N PRO A 264 11.17 19.17 -29.33
CA PRO A 264 11.95 18.14 -30.03
C PRO A 264 12.36 16.95 -29.15
N THR A 265 12.75 17.21 -27.91
CA THR A 265 13.15 16.18 -26.95
C THR A 265 11.94 15.41 -26.42
N LEU A 266 10.79 16.07 -26.22
CA LEU A 266 9.51 15.40 -25.90
C LEU A 266 9.09 14.40 -26.99
N ASN A 267 9.27 14.75 -28.26
CA ASN A 267 8.99 13.85 -29.38
C ASN A 267 9.96 12.65 -29.43
N GLN A 268 11.21 12.82 -28.97
CA GLN A 268 12.14 11.70 -28.82
C GLN A 268 11.69 10.76 -27.68
N PHE A 269 11.26 11.30 -26.55
CA PHE A 269 10.68 10.53 -25.45
C PHE A 269 9.46 9.71 -25.89
N ARG A 270 8.52 10.30 -26.64
CA ARG A 270 7.37 9.58 -27.20
C ARG A 270 7.78 8.40 -28.08
N ARG A 271 8.83 8.56 -28.90
CA ARG A 271 9.35 7.47 -29.76
C ARG A 271 9.98 6.34 -28.94
N ILE A 272 10.66 6.67 -27.85
CA ILE A 272 11.23 5.70 -26.91
C ILE A 272 10.10 4.93 -26.20
N ILE A 273 9.10 5.62 -25.66
CA ILE A 273 7.91 5.01 -25.03
C ILE A 273 7.22 4.06 -26.02
N PHE A 274 6.98 4.50 -27.25
CA PHE A 274 6.34 3.68 -28.27
C PHE A 274 7.13 2.40 -28.58
N HIS A 275 8.46 2.48 -28.62
CA HIS A 275 9.32 1.31 -28.80
C HIS A 275 9.15 0.29 -27.66
N PHE A 276 9.15 0.75 -26.40
CA PHE A 276 8.96 -0.13 -25.25
C PHE A 276 7.54 -0.71 -25.17
N ARG A 277 6.50 0.08 -25.48
CA ARG A 277 5.12 -0.42 -25.60
C ARG A 277 5.00 -1.54 -26.64
N LYS A 278 5.62 -1.36 -27.81
CA LYS A 278 5.61 -2.36 -28.89
C LYS A 278 6.31 -3.66 -28.46
N GLN A 279 7.43 -3.57 -27.74
CA GLN A 279 8.11 -4.74 -27.21
C GLN A 279 7.30 -5.44 -26.10
N ALA A 280 6.66 -4.67 -25.20
CA ALA A 280 5.82 -5.22 -24.13
C ALA A 280 4.61 -5.98 -24.69
N ASN A 281 3.93 -5.42 -25.68
CA ASN A 281 2.77 -6.04 -26.33
C ASN A 281 3.12 -7.30 -27.14
N ALA A 282 4.38 -7.48 -27.53
CA ALA A 282 4.86 -8.66 -28.25
C ALA A 282 5.18 -9.84 -27.31
N MET A 283 5.06 -9.66 -25.98
CA MET A 283 5.28 -10.75 -25.03
C MET A 283 4.05 -11.64 -24.86
N PRO A 284 4.23 -12.95 -24.60
CA PRO A 284 3.12 -13.81 -24.20
C PRO A 284 2.50 -13.28 -22.90
N LYS A 285 1.19 -12.97 -22.89
CA LYS A 285 0.46 -12.61 -21.67
C LYS A 285 0.54 -13.79 -20.69
N LYS A 286 1.21 -13.60 -19.56
CA LYS A 286 1.19 -14.53 -18.42
C LYS A 286 0.70 -13.82 -17.17
N SER A 287 -0.62 -13.62 -17.08
CA SER A 287 -1.40 -13.89 -15.87
C SER A 287 -2.89 -13.66 -16.13
N GLU A 288 -3.72 -14.63 -15.75
CA GLU A 288 -5.19 -14.55 -15.79
C GLU A 288 -5.75 -13.54 -14.75
N LYS A 289 -4.93 -13.09 -13.79
CA LYS A 289 -5.33 -12.12 -12.74
C LYS A 289 -5.55 -10.68 -13.26
N LEU A 290 -5.26 -10.39 -14.53
CA LEU A 290 -5.32 -9.02 -15.09
C LEU A 290 -6.55 -8.73 -15.97
N GLU A 291 -7.39 -9.71 -16.31
CA GLU A 291 -8.54 -9.48 -17.22
C GLU A 291 -9.64 -8.56 -16.63
N GLY A 292 -9.82 -8.54 -15.30
CA GLY A 292 -10.87 -7.75 -14.65
C GLY A 292 -10.65 -6.23 -14.69
N VAL A 293 -9.39 -5.77 -14.83
CA VAL A 293 -9.04 -4.34 -14.79
C VAL A 293 -9.15 -3.69 -16.18
N PHE A 294 -9.01 -4.47 -17.26
CA PHE A 294 -9.02 -3.96 -18.63
C PHE A 294 -10.39 -3.50 -19.12
N THR A 295 -11.48 -4.14 -18.69
CA THR A 295 -12.84 -3.74 -19.09
C THR A 295 -13.29 -2.39 -18.52
N THR A 296 -12.61 -1.90 -17.48
CA THR A 296 -12.95 -0.61 -16.84
C THR A 296 -12.13 0.54 -17.45
N LEU A 297 -10.88 0.29 -17.84
CA LEU A 297 -10.01 1.28 -18.48
C LEU A 297 -10.34 1.52 -19.96
N ASP A 298 -10.73 0.49 -20.71
CA ASP A 298 -11.16 0.67 -22.11
C ASP A 298 -12.44 1.52 -22.19
N LYS A 299 -13.36 1.38 -21.22
CA LYS A 299 -14.54 2.25 -21.10
C LYS A 299 -14.20 3.69 -20.73
N ILE A 300 -13.19 3.91 -19.88
CA ILE A 300 -12.77 5.26 -19.51
C ILE A 300 -12.06 5.95 -20.69
N MET A 301 -11.30 5.21 -21.49
CA MET A 301 -10.67 5.75 -22.70
C MET A 301 -11.68 6.03 -23.82
N GLU A 302 -12.69 5.18 -24.03
CA GLU A 302 -13.79 5.48 -24.95
C GLU A 302 -14.60 6.73 -24.55
N ILE A 303 -14.75 6.98 -23.24
CA ILE A 303 -15.43 8.18 -22.74
C ILE A 303 -14.56 9.44 -23.01
N MET A 304 -13.24 9.36 -22.82
CA MET A 304 -12.33 10.49 -23.07
C MET A 304 -12.11 10.79 -24.56
N ASP A 305 -12.14 9.76 -25.42
CA ASP A 305 -12.02 9.94 -26.88
C ASP A 305 -13.28 10.55 -27.50
N ASN A 306 -14.46 10.34 -26.89
CA ASN A 306 -15.71 10.98 -27.33
C ASN A 306 -15.85 12.44 -26.87
N GLU A 307 -15.24 12.82 -25.74
CA GLU A 307 -15.25 14.22 -25.26
C GLU A 307 -14.29 15.13 -26.06
N THR A 308 -13.20 14.58 -26.59
CA THR A 308 -12.24 15.33 -27.43
C THR A 308 -12.73 15.54 -28.86
N ALA A 309 -13.61 14.68 -29.38
CA ALA A 309 -14.21 14.86 -30.71
C ALA A 309 -15.36 15.89 -30.76
N GLY A 310 -15.94 16.27 -29.61
CA GLY A 310 -17.04 17.23 -29.52
C GLY A 310 -16.64 18.71 -29.47
N GLY A 311 -15.36 19.01 -29.23
CA GLY A 311 -14.87 20.37 -28.95
C GLY A 311 -14.49 21.22 -30.17
N GLU A 312 -14.38 20.66 -31.38
CA GLU A 312 -13.83 21.37 -32.55
C GLU A 312 -14.86 21.84 -33.60
N LYS A 313 -16.14 22.01 -33.24
CA LYS A 313 -17.16 22.49 -34.20
C LYS A 313 -17.84 23.84 -33.93
N ASN A 314 -17.44 24.59 -32.91
CA ASN A 314 -18.02 25.93 -32.67
C ASN A 314 -16.95 27.02 -32.54
N ASN A 315 -16.22 27.28 -33.63
CA ASN A 315 -15.73 28.64 -33.92
C ASN A 315 -15.18 28.72 -35.35
N THR A 316 -16.09 28.80 -36.32
CA THR A 316 -15.85 29.41 -37.64
C THR A 316 -17.20 29.62 -38.31
N ASN A 317 -17.79 30.80 -38.12
CA ASN A 317 -18.30 31.68 -39.18
C ASN A 317 -19.22 32.76 -38.61
N ALA A 318 -18.89 34.00 -39.00
CA ALA A 318 -19.74 35.17 -39.23
C ALA A 318 -20.65 35.69 -38.10
#